data_AF-A0A0F9PZ60-F1
#
_entry.id   AF-A0A0F9PZ60-F1
#
_cell.length_a   1.000
_cell.length_b   1.000
_cell.length_c   1.000
_cell.angle_alpha   90.00
_cell.angle_beta   90.00
_cell.angle_gamma   90.00
#
_symmetry.space_group_name_H-M   'P 1'
#
loop_
_entity.id
_entity.type
_entity.pdbx_description
1 polymer ?
#
loop_
_entity_poly.entity_id
_entity_poly.type
_entity_poly.pdbx_seq_one_letter_code
_entity_poly.pdbx_strand_id
1 'polypeptide(L)'
;MDNLSIKILKHLKKHENEDTYQIIVDLGFSAKTGGKIRYRLRKLEVEKYIKKSGKLSGGYGKSKRFFIWNITQKGRNILKK
;
A
#
# COMPACT_ATOMS: atom_id res chain seq x y z
N MET A 1 11.25 11.83 4.89
CA MET A 1 10.20 11.05 4.19
C MET A 1 9.62 11.94 3.09
N ASP A 2 9.44 11.43 1.88
CA ASP A 2 8.97 12.19 0.72
C ASP A 2 7.43 12.30 0.67
N ASN A 3 6.93 13.25 -0.15
CA ASN A 3 5.50 13.54 -0.27
C ASN A 3 4.67 12.31 -0.70
N LEU A 4 5.20 11.46 -1.58
CA LEU A 4 4.48 10.26 -2.02
C LEU A 4 4.32 9.24 -0.88
N SER A 5 5.38 9.00 -0.12
CA SER A 5 5.34 8.16 1.09
C SER A 5 4.27 8.65 2.08
N ILE A 6 4.22 9.96 2.33
CA ILE A 6 3.23 10.55 3.25
C ILE A 6 1.81 10.36 2.72
N LYS A 7 1.57 10.59 1.42
CA LYS A 7 0.25 10.36 0.80
C LYS A 7 -0.20 8.90 0.93
N ILE A 8 0.69 7.95 0.67
CA ILE A 8 0.39 6.52 0.81
C ILE A 8 0.04 6.18 2.26
N LEU A 9 0.81 6.66 3.25
CA LEU A 9 0.48 6.39 4.65
C LEU A 9 -0.84 7.05 5.08
N LYS A 10 -1.10 8.29 4.65
CA LYS A 10 -2.38 8.97 4.96
C LYS A 10 -3.58 8.22 4.39
N HIS A 11 -3.43 7.68 3.19
CA HIS A 11 -4.46 6.87 2.53
C HIS A 11 -4.67 5.55 3.30
N LEU A 12 -3.61 4.79 3.57
CA LEU A 12 -3.67 3.54 4.34
C LEU A 12 -4.12 3.71 5.80
N LYS A 13 -4.04 4.92 6.36
CA LYS A 13 -4.62 5.26 7.68
C LYS A 13 -6.14 5.40 7.62
N LYS A 14 -6.68 5.85 6.50
CA LYS A 14 -8.13 6.01 6.28
C LYS A 14 -8.76 4.71 5.78
N HIS A 15 -8.04 3.99 4.93
CA HIS A 15 -8.49 2.78 4.30
C HIS A 15 -7.53 1.64 4.63
N GLU A 16 -7.93 0.80 5.58
CA GLU A 16 -7.18 -0.39 5.94
C GLU A 16 -7.52 -1.55 4.97
N ASN A 17 -6.59 -2.48 4.81
CA ASN A 17 -6.72 -3.69 4.00
C ASN A 17 -6.89 -3.44 2.48
N GLU A 18 -6.17 -2.47 1.94
CA GLU A 18 -6.22 -2.18 0.50
C GLU A 18 -5.17 -2.92 -0.30
N ASP A 19 -5.54 -3.28 -1.53
CA ASP A 19 -4.60 -3.82 -2.48
C ASP A 19 -3.82 -2.73 -3.22
N THR A 20 -2.77 -3.12 -3.93
CA THR A 20 -1.90 -2.13 -4.61
C THR A 20 -2.63 -1.41 -5.74
N TYR A 21 -3.60 -2.06 -6.37
CA TYR A 21 -4.35 -1.47 -7.47
C TYR A 21 -5.28 -0.37 -6.96
N GLN A 22 -6.03 -0.62 -5.89
CA GLN A 22 -6.90 0.37 -5.26
C GLN A 22 -6.11 1.60 -4.82
N ILE A 23 -4.94 1.41 -4.18
CA ILE A 23 -4.05 2.51 -3.79
C ILE A 23 -3.62 3.36 -4.99
N ILE A 24 -3.36 2.74 -6.16
CA ILE A 24 -2.97 3.48 -7.37
C ILE A 24 -4.16 4.29 -7.89
N VAL A 25 -5.36 3.70 -7.93
CA VAL A 25 -6.59 4.31 -8.41
C VAL A 25 -6.99 5.49 -7.52
N ASP A 26 -7.04 5.30 -6.21
CA ASP A 26 -7.54 6.29 -5.26
C ASP A 26 -6.59 7.47 -5.07
N LEU A 27 -5.29 7.23 -5.23
CA LEU A 27 -4.30 8.30 -5.27
C LEU A 27 -4.26 9.03 -6.64
N GLY A 28 -5.10 8.64 -7.60
CA GLY A 28 -5.23 9.27 -8.91
C GLY A 28 -4.02 9.05 -9.83
N PHE A 29 -3.24 7.98 -9.61
CA PHE A 29 -2.04 7.72 -10.40
C PHE A 29 -2.37 6.92 -11.66
N SER A 30 -1.80 7.35 -12.80
CA SER A 30 -1.90 6.58 -14.04
C SER A 30 -1.16 5.24 -13.94
N ALA A 31 -1.57 4.26 -14.76
CA ALA A 31 -0.91 2.94 -14.84
C ALA A 31 0.61 3.03 -15.12
N LYS A 32 1.06 4.06 -15.86
CA LYS A 32 2.49 4.38 -16.09
C LYS A 32 3.26 4.65 -14.78
N THR A 33 2.57 5.09 -13.73
CA THR A 33 3.15 5.43 -12.42
C THR A 33 3.05 4.27 -11.42
N GLY A 34 2.32 3.19 -11.75
CA GLY A 34 2.12 2.05 -10.85
C GLY A 34 3.42 1.35 -10.41
N GLY A 35 4.47 1.40 -11.25
CA GLY A 35 5.81 0.93 -10.87
C GLY A 35 6.41 1.70 -9.68
N LYS A 36 6.24 3.04 -9.66
CA LYS A 36 6.74 3.90 -8.58
C LYS A 36 6.00 3.64 -7.27
N ILE A 37 4.68 3.42 -7.34
CA ILE A 37 3.86 3.08 -6.17
C ILE A 37 4.26 1.73 -5.59
N ARG A 38 4.41 0.70 -6.43
CA ARG A 38 4.89 -0.63 -6.00
C ARG A 38 6.25 -0.57 -5.32
N TYR A 39 7.20 0.14 -5.93
CA TYR A 39 8.51 0.36 -5.33
C TYR A 39 8.40 1.05 -3.97
N ARG A 40 7.53 2.06 -3.87
CA ARG A 40 7.36 2.82 -2.64
C ARG A 40 6.71 2.03 -1.51
N LEU A 41 5.68 1.24 -1.81
CA LEU A 41 5.07 0.32 -0.86
C LEU A 41 6.10 -0.66 -0.31
N ARG A 42 6.94 -1.24 -1.17
CA ARG A 42 8.04 -2.12 -0.73
C ARG A 42 9.02 -1.41 0.19
N LYS A 43 9.38 -0.15 -0.10
CA LYS A 43 10.27 0.63 0.78
C LYS A 43 9.64 0.88 2.15
N LEU A 44 8.38 1.31 2.19
CA LEU A 44 7.64 1.53 3.44
C LEU A 44 7.46 0.24 4.25
N GLU A 45 7.36 -0.90 3.57
CA GLU A 45 7.32 -2.23 4.19
C GLU A 45 8.63 -2.56 4.90
N VAL A 46 9.76 -2.40 4.20
CA VAL A 46 11.11 -2.64 4.75
C VAL A 46 11.36 -1.72 5.95
N GLU A 47 10.91 -0.48 5.87
CA GLU A 47 11.01 0.49 6.96
C GLU A 47 10.00 0.24 8.10
N LYS A 48 9.16 -0.79 8.01
CA LYS A 48 8.14 -1.21 8.97
C LYS A 48 7.02 -0.18 9.21
N TYR A 49 6.78 0.72 8.26
CA TYR A 49 5.66 1.68 8.33
C TYR A 49 4.34 1.07 7.86
N ILE A 50 4.42 0.09 6.97
CA ILE A 50 3.28 -0.71 6.51
C ILE A 50 3.62 -2.20 6.57
N LYS A 51 2.61 -3.05 6.55
CA LYS A 51 2.73 -4.51 6.54
C LYS A 51 1.97 -5.05 5.34
N LYS A 52 2.60 -5.96 4.58
CA LYS A 52 1.89 -6.75 3.56
C LYS A 52 1.25 -7.97 4.20
N SER A 53 0.04 -8.27 3.79
CA SER A 53 -0.65 -9.54 4.03
C SER A 53 -0.98 -10.16 2.68
N GLY A 54 -0.55 -11.40 2.48
CA GLY A 54 -0.89 -12.15 1.27
C GLY A 54 -2.27 -12.75 1.45
N LYS A 55 -3.25 -12.35 0.64
CA LYS A 55 -4.53 -13.06 0.56
C LYS A 55 -4.51 -13.94 -0.68
N LEU A 56 -4.59 -15.25 -0.48
CA LEU A 56 -4.85 -16.19 -1.58
C LEU A 56 -6.34 -16.08 -1.91
N SER A 57 -6.67 -15.42 -3.00
CA SER A 57 -8.01 -15.50 -3.60
C SER A 57 -8.14 -16.86 -4.27
N GLY A 58 -8.68 -17.85 -3.55
CA GLY A 58 -9.00 -19.17 -4.08
C GLY A 58 -10.38 -19.18 -4.74
N GLY A 59 -10.41 -18.92 -6.05
CA GLY A 59 -11.57 -19.17 -6.91
C GLY A 59 -11.08 -19.81 -8.20
N TYR A 60 -11.82 -20.81 -8.71
CA TYR A 60 -11.48 -21.60 -9.89
C TYR A 60 -11.18 -20.71 -11.12
N GLY A 61 -9.89 -20.50 -11.40
CA GLY A 61 -9.40 -19.71 -12.53
C GLY A 61 -8.27 -18.76 -12.14
N LYS A 62 -7.02 -19.19 -12.33
CA LYS A 62 -5.76 -18.43 -12.12
C LYS A 62 -5.72 -17.61 -10.83
N SER A 63 -5.17 -18.20 -9.75
CA SER A 63 -4.89 -17.51 -8.49
C SER A 63 -4.04 -16.26 -8.70
N LYS A 64 -4.68 -15.09 -8.85
CA LYS A 64 -3.98 -13.81 -8.82
C LYS A 64 -3.61 -13.53 -7.36
N ARG A 65 -2.32 -13.56 -7.06
CA ARG A 65 -1.80 -13.15 -5.75
C ARG A 65 -1.91 -11.63 -5.66
N PHE A 66 -2.81 -11.16 -4.80
CA PHE A 66 -2.89 -9.74 -4.46
C PHE A 66 -2.23 -9.51 -3.10
N PHE A 67 -1.45 -8.45 -3.00
CA PHE A 67 -0.88 -7.98 -1.74
C PHE A 67 -1.81 -6.95 -1.14
N ILE A 68 -2.27 -7.22 0.08
CA ILE A 68 -3.03 -6.29 0.89
C ILE A 68 -2.07 -5.56 1.81
N TRP A 69 -2.16 -4.24 1.85
CA TRP A 69 -1.30 -3.36 2.62
C TRP A 69 -2.06 -2.77 3.81
N ASN A 70 -1.40 -2.79 4.97
CA ASN A 70 -1.93 -2.25 6.22
C ASN A 70 -0.91 -1.31 6.86
N ILE A 71 -1.37 -0.18 7.40
CA ILE A 71 -0.50 0.73 8.14
C ILE A 71 -0.14 0.15 9.53
N THR A 72 1.13 0.23 9.92
CA THR A 72 1.57 -0.18 11.27
C THR A 72 1.43 0.95 12.27
N GLN A 73 1.58 0.65 13.56
CA GLN A 73 1.65 1.68 14.61
C GLN A 73 2.80 2.67 14.37
N LYS A 74 3.93 2.19 13.86
CA LYS A 74 5.08 3.03 13.48
C LYS A 74 4.69 4.03 12.37
N GLY A 75 3.96 3.57 11.35
CA GLY A 75 3.45 4.44 10.28
C GLY A 75 2.47 5.48 10.79
N ARG A 76 1.56 5.10 11.70
CA ARG A 76 0.60 6.03 12.32
C ARG A 76 1.29 7.12 13.14
N ASN A 77 2.35 6.77 13.87
CA ASN A 77 3.08 7.71 14.72
C ASN A 77 3.78 8.81 13.89
N ILE A 78 4.30 8.47 12.71
CA ILE A 78 4.90 9.48 11.82
C ILE A 78 3.88 10.49 11.30
N LEU A 79 2.62 10.08 11.13
CA LEU A 79 1.54 10.96 10.67
C LEU A 79 0.93 11.85 11.76
N LYS A 80 1.31 11.66 13.03
CA LYS A 80 0.85 12.50 14.15
C LYS A 80 1.73 13.71 14.40
N LYS A 81 2.87 13.80 13.70
CA LYS A 81 3.83 14.91 13.77
C LYS A 81 3.50 15.94 12.71
#